data_AF-A0AAE4NT48-F1
#
_entry.id   AF-A0AAE4NT48-F1
#
_cell.length_a   1.000
_cell.length_b   1.000
_cell.length_c   1.000
_cell.angle_alpha   90.00
_cell.angle_beta   90.00
_cell.angle_gamma   90.00
#
_symmetry.space_group_name_H-M   'P 1'
#
loop_
_entity.id
_entity.type
_entity.pdbx_description
1 polymer ?
#
loop_
_entity_poly.entity_id
_entity_poly.type
_entity_poly.pdbx_seq_one_letter_code
_entity_poly.pdbx_strand_id
1 'polypeptide(L)'
;MKSRNKVIVVLILVIISFGIFFIKKNIDHQKELHAQKVYENKVTTEKKKINELQNSISIDSESASNTIVKIKNLNLTTKEAQSLKSKYIEKDIKAVYEFLESNLDSKDIPSNDARFNNIKELQSNVATLENNEKSYKEMDTIFNKNKIDFLINKVSKITQKEKDQIVKLQAEETEKARLLAEEEKAKKEQELLLEQSVSDQSDSSSNSSTNNNINQTTDPVAEADEFRKNFKEQYGREPSSGEIQMDWLRKQGIVK
;
A
#
# COMPACT_ATOMS: atom_id res chain seq x y z
N MET A 1 -61.60 85.36 20.24
CA MET A 1 -61.02 84.15 20.86
C MET A 1 -61.04 82.90 19.96
N LYS A 2 -62.03 82.72 19.06
CA LYS A 2 -62.16 81.51 18.20
C LYS A 2 -60.99 81.20 17.24
N SER A 3 -60.24 82.18 16.73
CA SER A 3 -59.13 81.94 15.79
C SER A 3 -57.81 81.52 16.47
N ARG A 4 -57.50 82.07 17.64
CA ARG A 4 -56.29 81.75 18.41
C ARG A 4 -56.31 80.30 18.92
N ASN A 5 -57.47 79.77 19.33
CA ASN A 5 -57.61 78.37 19.72
C ASN A 5 -57.39 77.40 18.53
N LYS A 6 -57.77 77.78 17.29
CA LYS A 6 -57.51 76.96 16.10
C LYS A 6 -56.02 76.87 15.76
N VAL A 7 -55.27 77.97 15.88
CA VAL A 7 -53.81 78.00 15.62
C VAL A 7 -53.05 77.14 16.65
N ILE A 8 -53.43 77.21 17.93
CA ILE A 8 -52.81 76.40 18.99
C ILE A 8 -53.05 74.91 18.77
N VAL A 9 -54.27 74.51 18.35
CA VAL A 9 -54.60 73.10 18.07
C VAL A 9 -53.81 72.54 16.88
N VAL A 10 -53.63 73.32 15.80
CA VAL A 10 -52.83 72.90 14.64
C VAL A 10 -51.36 72.72 15.00
N LEU A 11 -50.80 73.61 15.83
CA LEU A 11 -49.40 73.54 16.25
C LEU A 11 -49.12 72.32 17.14
N ILE A 12 -50.05 71.98 18.03
CA ILE A 12 -49.97 70.77 18.89
C ILE A 12 -50.05 69.49 18.05
N LEU A 13 -50.93 69.43 17.03
CA LEU A 13 -51.03 68.28 16.13
C LEU A 13 -49.76 68.06 15.30
N VAL A 14 -49.09 69.13 14.86
CA VAL A 14 -47.80 69.06 14.13
C VAL A 14 -46.68 68.54 15.04
N ILE A 15 -46.61 68.98 16.29
CA ILE A 15 -45.59 68.51 17.25
C ILE A 15 -45.79 67.03 17.61
N ILE A 16 -47.04 66.60 17.84
CA ILE A 16 -47.36 65.19 18.13
C ILE A 16 -47.03 64.30 16.93
N SER A 17 -47.39 64.72 15.72
CA SER A 17 -47.08 63.94 14.50
C SER A 17 -45.57 63.85 14.23
N PHE A 18 -44.80 64.92 14.46
CA PHE A 18 -43.34 64.87 14.40
C PHE A 18 -42.72 63.97 15.49
N GLY A 19 -43.22 64.04 16.72
CA GLY A 19 -42.75 63.19 17.82
C GLY A 19 -42.96 61.69 17.54
N ILE A 20 -44.14 61.33 17.02
CA ILE A 20 -44.46 59.94 16.65
C ILE A 20 -43.55 59.44 15.51
N PHE A 21 -43.21 60.30 14.54
CA PHE A 21 -42.29 59.95 13.45
C PHE A 21 -40.88 59.62 13.97
N PHE A 22 -40.32 60.42 14.87
CA PHE A 22 -39.00 60.16 15.48
C PHE A 22 -39.01 58.89 16.33
N ILE A 23 -40.06 58.66 17.12
CA ILE A 23 -40.21 57.44 17.92
C ILE A 23 -40.25 56.21 17.01
N LYS A 24 -41.02 56.26 15.91
CA LYS A 24 -41.12 55.15 14.94
C LYS A 24 -39.76 54.87 14.27
N LYS A 25 -39.05 55.91 13.83
CA LYS A 25 -37.71 55.78 13.24
C LYS A 25 -36.69 55.17 14.21
N ASN A 26 -36.76 55.53 15.49
CA ASN A 26 -35.89 54.94 16.51
C ASN A 26 -36.23 53.47 16.80
N ILE A 27 -37.51 53.11 16.83
CA ILE A 27 -37.96 51.71 16.97
C ILE A 27 -37.48 50.87 15.77
N ASP A 28 -37.58 51.39 14.55
CA ASP A 28 -37.13 50.67 13.36
C ASP A 28 -35.60 50.49 13.34
N HIS A 29 -34.84 51.50 13.77
CA HIS A 29 -33.38 51.39 13.91
C HIS A 29 -32.96 50.37 14.99
N GLN A 30 -33.65 50.32 16.13
CA GLN A 30 -33.40 49.30 17.16
C GLN A 30 -33.72 47.88 16.67
N LYS A 31 -34.79 47.72 15.87
CA LYS A 31 -35.10 46.44 15.21
C LYS A 31 -34.00 46.03 14.22
N GLU A 32 -33.48 46.97 13.46
CA GLU A 32 -32.37 46.75 12.52
C GLU A 32 -31.10 46.31 13.25
N LEU A 33 -30.70 47.03 14.30
CA LEU A 33 -29.54 46.66 15.14
C LEU A 33 -29.72 45.28 15.79
N HIS A 34 -30.93 44.99 16.30
CA HIS A 34 -31.22 43.67 16.87
C HIS A 34 -31.13 42.56 15.80
N ALA A 35 -31.71 42.78 14.61
CA ALA A 35 -31.62 41.83 13.50
C ALA A 35 -30.17 41.60 13.06
N GLN A 36 -29.36 42.66 13.01
CA GLN A 36 -27.94 42.57 12.71
C GLN A 36 -27.18 41.76 13.77
N LYS A 37 -27.42 42.04 15.06
CA LYS A 37 -26.78 41.29 16.16
C LYS A 37 -27.17 39.81 16.16
N VAL A 38 -28.42 39.49 15.87
CA VAL A 38 -28.89 38.11 15.70
C VAL A 38 -28.19 37.44 14.54
N TYR A 39 -28.02 38.15 13.41
CA TYR A 39 -27.28 37.65 12.26
C TYR A 39 -25.81 37.40 12.58
N GLU A 40 -25.11 38.34 13.21
CA GLU A 40 -23.70 38.21 13.60
C GLU A 40 -23.47 37.02 14.55
N ASN A 41 -24.34 36.83 15.54
CA ASN A 41 -24.30 35.66 16.43
C ASN A 41 -24.51 34.36 15.65
N LYS A 42 -25.40 34.37 14.66
CA LYS A 42 -25.66 33.21 13.80
C LYS A 42 -24.44 32.88 12.94
N VAL A 43 -23.82 33.88 12.30
CA VAL A 43 -22.57 33.73 11.52
C VAL A 43 -21.48 33.13 12.40
N THR A 44 -21.30 33.65 13.60
CA THR A 44 -20.28 33.17 14.55
C THR A 44 -20.51 31.71 14.92
N THR A 45 -21.76 31.35 15.22
CA THR A 45 -22.14 29.97 15.59
C THR A 45 -21.96 28.99 14.42
N GLU A 46 -22.40 29.37 13.22
CA GLU A 46 -22.25 28.54 12.02
C GLU A 46 -20.78 28.34 11.62
N LYS A 47 -19.95 29.40 11.69
CA LYS A 47 -18.50 29.29 11.46
C LYS A 47 -17.82 28.41 12.50
N LYS A 48 -18.22 28.48 13.77
CA LYS A 48 -17.66 27.64 14.84
C LYS A 48 -17.86 26.15 14.55
N LYS A 49 -19.06 25.75 14.12
CA LYS A 49 -19.36 24.35 13.74
C LYS A 49 -18.45 23.83 12.62
N ILE A 50 -18.19 24.67 11.61
CA ILE A 50 -17.27 24.31 10.51
C ILE A 50 -15.84 24.14 11.05
N ASN A 51 -15.36 25.10 11.85
CA ASN A 51 -14.00 25.08 12.37
C ASN A 51 -13.77 23.92 13.37
N GLU A 52 -14.76 23.56 14.18
CA GLU A 52 -14.69 22.40 15.08
C GLU A 52 -14.51 21.10 14.28
N LEU A 53 -15.27 20.91 13.20
CA LEU A 53 -15.08 19.78 12.31
C LEU A 53 -13.73 19.85 11.61
N GLN A 54 -13.29 21.02 11.17
CA GLN A 54 -12.00 21.13 10.50
C GLN A 54 -10.80 20.85 11.39
N ASN A 55 -10.84 21.30 12.64
CA ASN A 55 -9.78 21.02 13.59
C ASN A 55 -9.68 19.53 13.95
N SER A 56 -10.71 18.74 13.64
CA SER A 56 -10.71 17.29 13.82
C SER A 56 -10.20 16.50 12.60
N ILE A 57 -9.88 17.18 11.50
CA ILE A 57 -9.43 16.49 10.28
C ILE A 57 -8.02 15.92 10.48
N SER A 58 -7.90 14.60 10.30
CA SER A 58 -6.61 13.90 10.25
C SER A 58 -6.05 13.91 8.83
N ILE A 59 -4.75 13.62 8.70
CA ILE A 59 -4.06 13.50 7.40
C ILE A 59 -4.41 12.17 6.71
N ASP A 60 -4.91 11.16 7.44
CA ASP A 60 -5.34 9.90 6.82
C ASP A 60 -6.57 10.12 5.91
N SER A 61 -6.54 9.51 4.73
CA SER A 61 -7.53 9.79 3.67
C SER A 61 -8.96 9.39 4.03
N GLU A 62 -9.14 8.42 4.92
CA GLU A 62 -10.46 7.93 5.33
C GLU A 62 -11.14 8.86 6.35
N SER A 63 -10.40 9.27 7.39
CA SER A 63 -10.84 10.28 8.36
C SER A 63 -11.10 11.63 7.69
N ALA A 64 -10.20 12.04 6.79
CA ALA A 64 -10.36 13.27 6.01
C ALA A 64 -11.64 13.21 5.16
N SER A 65 -11.86 12.09 4.47
CA SER A 65 -13.05 11.85 3.64
C SER A 65 -14.35 11.97 4.44
N ASN A 66 -14.43 11.29 5.58
CA ASN A 66 -15.59 11.33 6.47
C ASN A 66 -15.88 12.75 6.98
N THR A 67 -14.84 13.52 7.29
CA THR A 67 -14.97 14.91 7.77
C THR A 67 -15.45 15.83 6.66
N ILE A 68 -14.93 15.68 5.43
CA ILE A 68 -15.39 16.43 4.25
C ILE A 68 -16.89 16.20 4.02
N VAL A 69 -17.35 14.94 4.09
CA VAL A 69 -18.78 14.61 3.93
C VAL A 69 -19.63 15.26 5.02
N LYS A 70 -19.19 15.21 6.29
CA LYS A 70 -19.88 15.88 7.40
C LYS A 70 -20.02 17.38 7.17
N ILE A 71 -18.94 18.05 6.74
CA ILE A 71 -18.95 19.50 6.44
C ILE A 71 -19.85 19.79 5.23
N LYS A 72 -19.80 18.98 4.18
CA LYS A 72 -20.67 19.07 2.99
C LYS A 72 -22.15 18.96 3.36
N ASN A 73 -22.50 18.17 4.37
CA ASN A 73 -23.88 17.97 4.82
C ASN A 73 -24.35 19.00 5.86
N LEU A 74 -23.51 19.93 6.33
CA LEU A 74 -23.95 21.01 7.22
C LEU A 74 -24.97 21.90 6.52
N ASN A 75 -26.15 22.05 7.13
CA ASN A 75 -27.18 22.99 6.69
C ASN A 75 -26.89 24.39 7.28
N LEU A 76 -26.23 25.22 6.48
CA LEU A 76 -25.79 26.58 6.84
C LEU A 76 -26.64 27.61 6.10
N THR A 77 -27.04 28.67 6.79
CA THR A 77 -27.98 29.65 6.26
C THR A 77 -27.35 31.01 6.01
N THR A 78 -26.17 31.28 6.59
CA THR A 78 -25.44 32.54 6.39
C THR A 78 -24.48 32.45 5.21
N LYS A 79 -24.32 33.55 4.46
CA LYS A 79 -23.48 33.57 3.25
C LYS A 79 -22.01 33.36 3.59
N GLU A 80 -21.55 33.92 4.70
CA GLU A 80 -20.19 33.83 5.18
C GLU A 80 -19.83 32.40 5.60
N ALA A 81 -20.75 31.68 6.25
CA ALA A 81 -20.52 30.28 6.62
C ALA A 81 -20.57 29.36 5.38
N GLN A 82 -21.47 29.62 4.43
CA GLN A 82 -21.50 28.88 3.14
C GLN A 82 -20.21 29.08 2.33
N SER A 83 -19.69 30.30 2.30
CA SER A 83 -18.41 30.62 1.67
C SER A 83 -17.25 29.89 2.35
N LEU A 84 -17.18 29.93 3.69
CA LEU A 84 -16.16 29.22 4.47
C LEU A 84 -16.22 27.70 4.26
N LYS A 85 -17.43 27.12 4.27
CA LYS A 85 -17.68 25.71 3.97
C LYS A 85 -17.12 25.32 2.61
N SER A 86 -17.42 26.10 1.57
CA SER A 86 -16.95 25.83 0.21
C SER A 86 -15.43 25.88 0.12
N LYS A 87 -14.80 26.89 0.74
CA LYS A 87 -13.34 27.06 0.76
C LYS A 87 -12.63 25.87 1.41
N TYR A 88 -13.12 25.38 2.55
CA TYR A 88 -12.51 24.22 3.19
C TYR A 88 -12.74 22.94 2.39
N ILE A 89 -13.97 22.68 1.93
CA ILE A 89 -14.26 21.51 1.10
C ILE A 89 -13.32 21.46 -0.11
N GLU A 90 -13.13 22.57 -0.81
CA GLU A 90 -12.22 22.62 -1.97
C GLU A 90 -10.77 22.33 -1.58
N LYS A 91 -10.28 22.95 -0.51
CA LYS A 91 -8.92 22.75 0.00
C LYS A 91 -8.67 21.28 0.38
N ASP A 92 -9.60 20.67 1.11
CA ASP A 92 -9.39 19.34 1.67
C ASP A 92 -9.61 18.26 0.61
N ILE A 93 -10.59 18.42 -0.29
CA ILE A 93 -10.72 17.56 -1.48
C ILE A 93 -9.42 17.59 -2.28
N LYS A 94 -8.80 18.75 -2.46
CA LYS A 94 -7.52 18.86 -3.16
C LYS A 94 -6.41 18.11 -2.42
N ALA A 95 -6.27 18.34 -1.12
CA ALA A 95 -5.24 17.69 -0.31
C ALA A 95 -5.38 16.15 -0.28
N VAL A 96 -6.60 15.63 -0.11
CA VAL A 96 -6.86 14.18 -0.14
C VAL A 96 -6.52 13.62 -1.52
N TYR A 97 -6.93 14.30 -2.59
CA TYR A 97 -6.61 13.84 -3.95
C TYR A 97 -5.10 13.78 -4.22
N GLU A 98 -4.37 14.85 -3.89
CA GLU A 98 -2.91 14.92 -4.05
C GLU A 98 -2.19 13.83 -3.23
N PHE A 99 -2.67 13.56 -2.01
CA PHE A 99 -2.16 12.47 -1.18
C PHE A 99 -2.39 11.09 -1.83
N LEU A 100 -3.61 10.81 -2.31
CA LEU A 100 -3.92 9.55 -2.98
C LEU A 100 -3.09 9.38 -4.26
N GLU A 101 -2.97 10.43 -5.06
CA GLU A 101 -2.17 10.41 -6.28
C GLU A 101 -0.68 10.16 -6.00
N SER A 102 -0.11 10.85 -5.01
CA SER A 102 1.29 10.66 -4.59
C SER A 102 1.55 9.26 -4.04
N ASN A 103 0.58 8.69 -3.31
CA ASN A 103 0.69 7.31 -2.84
C ASN A 103 0.73 6.33 -4.01
N LEU A 104 -0.07 6.55 -5.05
CA LEU A 104 -0.02 5.73 -6.26
C LEU A 104 1.32 5.86 -6.99
N ASP A 105 1.86 7.08 -7.10
CA ASP A 105 3.19 7.30 -7.70
C ASP A 105 4.28 6.53 -6.95
N SER A 106 4.21 6.49 -5.61
CA SER A 106 5.17 5.72 -4.80
C SER A 106 5.07 4.20 -5.00
N LYS A 107 3.92 3.72 -5.49
CA LYS A 107 3.64 2.31 -5.75
C LYS A 107 4.03 1.89 -7.17
N ASP A 108 4.28 2.84 -8.06
CA ASP A 108 4.72 2.55 -9.41
C ASP A 108 6.21 2.15 -9.42
N ILE A 109 6.50 0.85 -9.42
CA ILE A 109 7.88 0.35 -9.38
C ILE A 109 8.52 0.51 -10.77
N PRO A 110 9.61 1.29 -10.92
CA PRO A 110 10.30 1.43 -12.20
C PRO A 110 10.89 0.10 -12.68
N SER A 111 10.94 -0.13 -13.99
CA SER A 111 11.44 -1.39 -14.54
C SER A 111 12.93 -1.66 -14.27
N ASN A 112 13.71 -0.63 -13.93
CA ASN A 112 15.11 -0.74 -13.55
C ASN A 112 15.32 -0.90 -12.03
N ASP A 113 14.26 -0.86 -11.23
CA ASP A 113 14.31 -1.07 -9.79
C ASP A 113 14.48 -2.56 -9.50
N ALA A 114 15.32 -2.91 -8.53
CA ALA A 114 15.55 -4.30 -8.14
C ALA A 114 14.26 -5.00 -7.68
N ARG A 115 13.33 -4.24 -7.07
CA ARG A 115 12.01 -4.73 -6.65
C ARG A 115 11.17 -5.23 -7.81
N PHE A 116 11.40 -4.70 -9.02
CA PHE A 116 10.71 -5.14 -10.24
C PHE A 116 11.08 -6.57 -10.68
N ASN A 117 12.10 -7.17 -10.05
CA ASN A 117 12.48 -8.57 -10.27
C ASN A 117 12.14 -9.47 -9.07
N ASN A 118 11.38 -8.97 -8.08
CA ASN A 118 10.96 -9.73 -6.91
C ASN A 118 9.47 -10.07 -6.99
N ILE A 119 9.15 -11.33 -7.34
CA ILE A 119 7.76 -11.82 -7.50
C ILE A 119 6.91 -11.54 -6.25
N LYS A 120 7.44 -11.78 -5.05
CA LYS A 120 6.67 -11.63 -3.80
C LYS A 120 6.30 -10.17 -3.53
N GLU A 121 7.22 -9.25 -3.80
CA GLU A 121 6.97 -7.82 -3.68
C GLU A 121 5.92 -7.35 -4.70
N LEU A 122 6.06 -7.75 -5.97
CA LEU A 122 5.10 -7.42 -7.01
C LEU A 122 3.69 -7.96 -6.68
N GLN A 123 3.58 -9.20 -6.21
CA GLN A 123 2.29 -9.78 -5.81
C GLN A 123 1.64 -9.02 -4.65
N SER A 124 2.43 -8.64 -3.63
CA SER A 124 1.95 -7.84 -2.50
C SER A 124 1.50 -6.43 -2.94
N ASN A 125 2.23 -5.82 -3.88
CA ASN A 125 1.90 -4.51 -4.40
C ASN A 125 0.62 -4.54 -5.26
N VAL A 126 0.47 -5.54 -6.14
CA VAL A 126 -0.76 -5.80 -6.91
C VAL A 126 -1.97 -5.93 -5.99
N ALA A 127 -1.89 -6.71 -4.92
CA ALA A 127 -2.99 -6.86 -3.96
C ALA A 127 -3.37 -5.53 -3.30
N THR A 128 -2.37 -4.69 -2.99
CA THR A 128 -2.58 -3.34 -2.44
C THR A 128 -3.27 -2.43 -3.46
N LEU A 129 -2.82 -2.45 -4.71
CA LEU A 129 -3.38 -1.64 -5.80
C LEU A 129 -4.82 -2.03 -6.12
N GLU A 130 -5.15 -3.32 -6.14
CA GLU A 130 -6.53 -3.80 -6.33
C GLU A 130 -7.45 -3.37 -5.19
N ASN A 131 -6.94 -3.30 -3.95
CA ASN A 131 -7.70 -2.74 -2.84
C ASN A 131 -7.94 -1.23 -3.00
N ASN A 132 -6.92 -0.48 -3.42
CA ASN A 132 -7.06 0.96 -3.70
C ASN A 132 -8.10 1.23 -4.80
N GLU A 133 -8.12 0.41 -5.86
CA GLU A 133 -9.11 0.54 -6.93
C GLU A 133 -10.55 0.44 -6.40
N LYS A 134 -10.81 -0.51 -5.50
CA LYS A 134 -12.12 -0.68 -4.86
C LYS A 134 -12.46 0.56 -4.02
N SER A 135 -11.54 1.01 -3.17
CA SER A 135 -11.75 2.20 -2.35
C SER A 135 -12.04 3.45 -3.17
N TYR A 136 -11.37 3.67 -4.30
CA TYR A 136 -11.61 4.85 -5.14
C TYR A 136 -12.98 4.84 -5.81
N LYS A 137 -13.51 3.67 -6.18
CA LYS A 137 -14.87 3.54 -6.73
C LYS A 137 -15.95 3.96 -5.73
N GLU A 138 -15.67 3.84 -4.43
CA GLU A 138 -16.58 4.20 -3.34
C GLU A 138 -16.47 5.68 -2.91
N MET A 139 -15.56 6.46 -3.49
CA MET A 139 -15.34 7.88 -3.14
C MET A 139 -16.16 8.88 -3.97
N ASP A 140 -17.23 8.43 -4.64
CA ASP A 140 -18.14 9.28 -5.45
C ASP A 140 -18.87 10.36 -4.63
N THR A 141 -18.95 10.18 -3.32
CA THR A 141 -19.51 11.15 -2.38
C THR A 141 -18.65 12.42 -2.24
N ILE A 142 -17.36 12.34 -2.57
CA ILE A 142 -16.36 13.39 -2.37
C ILE A 142 -15.78 13.85 -3.71
N PHE A 143 -15.35 12.92 -4.54
CA PHE A 143 -14.74 13.22 -5.83
C PHE A 143 -15.76 13.18 -6.96
N ASN A 144 -15.53 14.02 -7.96
CA ASN A 144 -16.25 13.88 -9.21
C ASN A 144 -15.75 12.66 -9.98
N LYS A 145 -16.58 12.19 -10.92
CA LYS A 145 -16.28 11.03 -11.76
C LYS A 145 -14.92 11.13 -12.46
N ASN A 146 -14.58 12.29 -13.02
CA ASN A 146 -13.31 12.47 -13.74
C ASN A 146 -12.07 12.23 -12.86
N LYS A 147 -12.10 12.68 -11.60
CA LYS A 147 -11.00 12.44 -10.64
C LYS A 147 -10.90 10.96 -10.27
N ILE A 148 -12.03 10.30 -10.06
CA ILE A 148 -12.09 8.87 -9.76
C ILE A 148 -11.56 8.05 -10.94
N ASP A 149 -12.06 8.33 -12.15
CA ASP A 149 -11.64 7.65 -13.38
C ASP A 149 -10.13 7.80 -13.63
N PHE A 150 -9.57 8.98 -13.33
CA PHE A 150 -8.13 9.20 -13.42
C PHE A 150 -7.33 8.30 -12.47
N LEU A 151 -7.72 8.25 -11.18
CA LEU A 151 -7.04 7.41 -10.18
C LEU A 151 -7.16 5.91 -10.54
N ILE A 152 -8.34 5.46 -10.96
CA ILE A 152 -8.58 4.08 -11.40
C ILE A 152 -7.72 3.74 -12.61
N ASN A 153 -7.63 4.62 -13.62
CA ASN A 153 -6.80 4.38 -14.80
C ASN A 153 -5.31 4.28 -14.43
N LYS A 154 -4.85 5.12 -13.50
CA LYS A 154 -3.47 5.08 -12.99
C LYS A 154 -3.19 3.75 -12.27
N VAL A 155 -4.07 3.34 -11.37
CA VAL A 155 -4.00 2.02 -10.70
C VAL A 155 -3.96 0.89 -11.72
N SER A 156 -4.89 0.87 -12.68
CA SER A 156 -4.99 -0.19 -13.69
C SER A 156 -3.69 -0.35 -14.50
N LYS A 157 -3.07 0.76 -14.91
CA LYS A 157 -1.79 0.74 -15.63
C LYS A 157 -0.65 0.16 -14.80
N ILE A 158 -0.51 0.58 -13.54
CA ILE A 158 0.55 0.09 -12.65
C ILE A 158 0.33 -1.40 -12.38
N THR A 159 -0.89 -1.78 -12.00
CA THR A 159 -1.27 -3.18 -11.71
C THR A 159 -1.00 -4.09 -12.91
N GLN A 160 -1.36 -3.68 -14.13
CA GLN A 160 -1.14 -4.50 -15.31
C GLN A 160 0.36 -4.68 -15.59
N LYS A 161 1.14 -3.61 -15.49
CA LYS A 161 2.60 -3.66 -15.68
C LYS A 161 3.26 -4.67 -14.73
N GLU A 162 2.84 -4.69 -13.47
CA GLU A 162 3.39 -5.63 -12.47
C GLU A 162 2.91 -7.06 -12.70
N LYS A 163 1.63 -7.26 -13.08
CA LYS A 163 1.11 -8.59 -13.45
C LYS A 163 1.87 -9.19 -14.63
N ASP A 164 2.13 -8.40 -15.66
CA ASP A 164 2.89 -8.85 -16.84
C ASP A 164 4.31 -9.29 -16.45
N GLN A 165 4.96 -8.53 -15.55
CA GLN A 165 6.29 -8.87 -15.05
C GLN A 165 6.28 -10.13 -14.16
N ILE A 166 5.26 -10.31 -13.31
CA ILE A 166 5.10 -11.54 -12.52
C ILE A 166 5.03 -12.76 -13.45
N VAL A 167 4.20 -12.70 -14.51
CA VAL A 167 4.07 -13.80 -15.47
C VAL A 167 5.40 -14.12 -16.13
N LYS A 168 6.17 -13.09 -16.52
CA LYS A 168 7.50 -13.27 -17.11
C LYS A 168 8.46 -13.96 -16.14
N LEU A 169 8.54 -13.50 -14.90
CA LEU A 169 9.44 -14.07 -13.89
C LEU A 169 9.08 -15.52 -13.54
N GLN A 170 7.79 -15.85 -13.47
CA GLN A 170 7.32 -17.23 -13.25
C GLN A 170 7.69 -18.16 -14.40
N ALA A 171 7.61 -17.68 -15.64
CA ALA A 171 8.07 -18.44 -16.81
C ALA A 171 9.59 -18.68 -16.77
N GLU A 172 10.37 -17.66 -16.41
CA GLU A 172 11.83 -17.79 -16.25
C GLU A 172 12.23 -18.78 -15.14
N GLU A 173 11.53 -18.75 -14.00
CA GLU A 173 11.76 -19.70 -12.90
C GLU A 173 11.43 -21.15 -13.32
N THR A 174 10.32 -21.33 -14.04
CA THR A 174 9.91 -22.64 -14.55
C THR A 174 10.92 -23.20 -15.55
N GLU A 175 11.42 -22.38 -16.48
CA GLU A 175 12.42 -22.81 -17.46
C GLU A 175 13.77 -23.12 -16.80
N LYS A 176 14.20 -22.32 -15.80
CA LYS A 176 15.40 -22.63 -15.02
C LYS A 176 15.28 -23.97 -14.29
N ALA A 177 14.13 -24.24 -13.68
CA ALA A 177 13.87 -25.52 -13.02
C ALA A 177 13.90 -26.70 -14.02
N ARG A 178 13.34 -26.51 -15.22
CA ARG A 178 13.37 -27.51 -16.30
C ARG A 178 14.81 -27.80 -16.75
N LEU A 179 15.62 -26.77 -16.99
CA LEU A 179 17.02 -26.92 -17.41
C LEU A 179 17.87 -27.60 -16.33
N LEU A 180 17.67 -27.28 -15.05
CA LEU A 180 18.37 -27.94 -13.95
C LEU A 180 18.02 -29.44 -13.86
N ALA A 181 16.75 -29.79 -14.06
CA ALA A 181 16.33 -31.20 -14.08
C ALA A 181 16.92 -31.96 -15.28
N GLU A 182 17.01 -31.31 -16.45
CA GLU A 182 17.63 -31.88 -17.64
C GLU A 182 19.15 -32.08 -17.46
N GLU A 183 19.84 -31.11 -16.85
CA GLU A 183 21.26 -31.21 -16.52
C GLU A 183 21.54 -32.32 -15.50
N GLU A 184 20.70 -32.45 -14.45
CA GLU A 184 20.84 -33.52 -13.46
C GLU A 184 20.62 -34.91 -14.08
N LYS A 185 19.66 -35.03 -15.00
CA LYS A 185 19.42 -36.28 -15.72
C LYS A 185 20.60 -36.63 -16.64
N ALA A 186 21.12 -35.66 -17.39
CA ALA A 186 22.29 -35.86 -18.25
C ALA A 186 23.54 -36.26 -17.45
N LYS A 187 23.76 -35.67 -16.28
CA LYS A 187 24.85 -36.06 -15.36
C LYS A 187 24.71 -37.51 -14.89
N LYS A 188 23.51 -37.93 -14.49
CA LYS A 188 23.24 -39.33 -14.06
C LYS A 188 23.45 -40.33 -15.20
N GLU A 189 23.00 -40.00 -16.42
CA GLU A 189 23.23 -40.86 -17.60
C GLU A 189 24.72 -40.97 -17.94
N GLN A 190 25.48 -39.87 -17.83
CA GLN A 190 26.93 -39.87 -18.05
C GLN A 190 27.68 -40.68 -16.98
N GLU A 191 27.29 -40.57 -15.71
CA GLU A 191 27.84 -41.35 -14.60
C GLU A 191 27.61 -42.86 -14.79
N LEU A 192 26.40 -43.25 -15.22
CA LEU A 192 26.05 -44.65 -15.49
C LEU A 192 26.87 -45.24 -16.66
N LEU A 193 27.09 -44.46 -17.72
CA LEU A 193 27.96 -44.88 -18.85
C LEU A 193 29.43 -45.01 -18.42
N LEU A 194 29.91 -44.14 -17.53
CA LEU A 194 31.26 -44.23 -16.95
C LEU A 194 31.40 -45.49 -16.08
N GLU A 195 30.44 -45.79 -15.21
CA GLU A 195 30.44 -47.04 -14.42
C GLU A 195 30.43 -48.30 -15.30
N GLN A 196 29.63 -48.31 -16.37
CA GLN A 196 29.60 -49.42 -17.33
C GLN A 196 30.94 -49.62 -18.05
N SER A 197 31.60 -48.53 -18.45
CA SER A 197 32.90 -48.59 -19.13
C SER A 197 34.04 -49.08 -18.23
N VAL A 198 33.98 -48.86 -16.91
CA VAL A 198 34.94 -49.40 -15.94
C VAL A 198 34.69 -50.89 -15.69
N SER A 199 33.43 -51.36 -15.71
CA SER A 199 33.09 -52.78 -15.55
C SER A 199 33.54 -53.61 -16.76
N ASP A 200 33.39 -53.10 -17.98
CA ASP A 200 33.72 -53.86 -19.21
C ASP A 200 35.23 -53.97 -19.47
N GLN A 201 36.06 -53.14 -18.81
CA GLN A 201 37.51 -53.24 -18.90
C GLN A 201 38.12 -54.27 -17.92
N SER A 202 37.30 -54.90 -17.08
CA SER A 202 37.75 -55.89 -16.08
C SER A 202 37.84 -57.33 -16.61
N ASP A 203 37.35 -57.59 -17.83
CA ASP A 203 37.30 -58.94 -18.43
C ASP A 203 38.22 -59.09 -19.66
N SER A 204 39.49 -58.68 -19.57
CA SER A 204 40.52 -59.22 -20.47
C SER A 204 41.94 -59.22 -19.89
N SER A 205 42.31 -60.35 -19.27
CA SER A 205 43.50 -61.16 -19.60
C SER A 205 43.98 -61.94 -18.37
N SER A 206 44.02 -63.26 -18.54
CA SER A 206 44.51 -64.19 -17.54
C SER A 206 46.04 -64.26 -17.51
N ASN A 207 46.54 -64.47 -16.30
CA ASN A 207 47.76 -65.16 -15.86
C ASN A 207 49.09 -64.38 -15.81
N SER A 208 49.54 -64.12 -14.57
CA SER A 208 50.90 -64.46 -14.10
C SER A 208 51.01 -64.39 -12.57
N SER A 209 50.85 -65.54 -11.93
CA SER A 209 51.59 -66.12 -10.79
C SER A 209 52.21 -65.26 -9.66
N THR A 210 51.72 -65.59 -8.45
CA THR A 210 52.40 -65.80 -7.14
C THR A 210 52.79 -64.64 -6.19
N ASN A 211 52.14 -64.74 -5.02
CA ASN A 211 52.62 -64.63 -3.63
C ASN A 211 52.60 -63.28 -2.88
N ASN A 212 51.58 -63.22 -2.01
CA ASN A 212 51.62 -62.87 -0.58
C ASN A 212 52.00 -61.44 -0.17
N ASN A 213 50.98 -60.65 0.22
CA ASN A 213 50.77 -60.40 1.64
C ASN A 213 49.31 -60.04 1.94
N ILE A 214 48.75 -60.67 2.96
CA ILE A 214 47.41 -60.44 3.49
C ILE A 214 47.40 -59.09 4.19
N ASN A 215 46.48 -58.20 3.85
CA ASN A 215 45.92 -57.24 4.79
C ASN A 215 44.50 -56.84 4.36
N GLN A 216 43.54 -57.43 5.08
CA GLN A 216 42.15 -57.05 5.31
C GLN A 216 41.42 -56.31 4.17
N THR A 217 40.69 -57.08 3.38
CA THR A 217 39.56 -56.58 2.58
C THR A 217 38.42 -56.23 3.53
N THR A 218 38.41 -55.00 4.05
CA THR A 218 37.22 -54.41 4.68
C THR A 218 36.24 -54.05 3.56
N ASP A 219 34.98 -54.47 3.69
CA ASP A 219 33.93 -54.11 2.75
C ASP A 219 33.76 -52.58 2.74
N PRO A 220 34.01 -51.88 1.62
CA PRO A 220 33.95 -50.42 1.54
C PRO A 220 32.55 -49.87 1.85
N VAL A 221 31.50 -50.69 1.67
CA VAL A 221 30.13 -50.31 2.00
C VAL A 221 29.91 -50.30 3.50
N ALA A 222 30.39 -51.33 4.21
CA ALA A 222 30.28 -51.42 5.66
C ALA A 222 31.05 -50.30 6.37
N GLU A 223 32.20 -49.91 5.83
CA GLU A 223 33.01 -48.82 6.37
C GLU A 223 32.37 -47.44 6.18
N ALA A 224 31.74 -47.21 5.02
CA ALA A 224 31.00 -45.98 4.76
C ALA A 224 29.78 -45.85 5.67
N ASP A 225 29.09 -46.95 5.96
CA ASP A 225 27.95 -46.97 6.87
C ASP A 225 28.35 -46.75 8.34
N GLU A 226 29.51 -47.27 8.76
CA GLU A 226 30.06 -47.00 10.09
C GLU A 226 30.46 -45.52 10.26
N PHE A 227 31.07 -44.91 9.24
CA PHE A 227 31.35 -43.47 9.22
C PHE A 227 30.07 -42.63 9.29
N ARG A 228 29.04 -42.96 8.49
CA ARG A 228 27.75 -42.26 8.52
C ARG A 228 27.10 -42.31 9.90
N LYS A 229 27.10 -43.49 10.52
CA LYS A 229 26.55 -43.67 11.87
C LYS A 229 27.27 -42.80 12.90
N ASN A 230 28.60 -42.82 12.90
CA ASN A 230 29.41 -42.04 13.86
C ASN A 230 29.30 -40.53 13.61
N PHE A 231 29.25 -40.11 12.34
CA PHE A 231 29.07 -38.71 11.97
C PHE A 231 27.72 -38.16 12.42
N LYS A 232 26.65 -38.94 12.26
CA LYS A 232 25.31 -38.57 12.71
C LYS A 232 25.22 -38.45 14.23
N GLU A 233 25.91 -39.32 14.97
CA GLU A 233 25.99 -39.27 16.42
C GLU A 233 26.74 -38.02 16.92
N GLN A 234 27.79 -37.59 16.21
CA GLN A 234 28.56 -36.40 16.58
C GLN A 234 27.91 -35.06 16.15
N TYR A 235 27.32 -35.01 14.96
CA TYR A 235 26.89 -33.76 14.33
C TYR A 235 25.37 -33.63 14.16
N GLY A 236 24.59 -34.66 14.52
CA GLY A 236 23.12 -34.65 14.46
C GLY A 236 22.55 -34.61 13.03
N ARG A 237 23.38 -34.79 12.01
CA ARG A 237 22.99 -34.80 10.58
C ARG A 237 23.75 -35.87 9.82
N GLU A 238 23.23 -36.24 8.65
CA GLU A 238 23.96 -37.09 7.71
C GLU A 238 25.18 -36.33 7.13
N PRO A 239 26.30 -37.03 6.86
CA PRO A 239 27.44 -36.44 6.16
C PRO A 239 27.09 -36.16 4.69
N SER A 240 27.64 -35.09 4.15
CA SER A 240 27.58 -34.79 2.72
C SER A 240 28.50 -35.73 1.92
N SER A 241 28.28 -35.84 0.60
CA SER A 241 29.14 -36.63 -0.30
C SER A 241 30.60 -36.20 -0.22
N GLY A 242 30.87 -34.89 -0.09
CA GLY A 242 32.23 -34.36 0.08
C GLY A 242 32.88 -34.79 1.41
N GLU A 243 32.11 -34.88 2.50
CA GLU A 243 32.63 -35.30 3.81
C GLU A 243 32.97 -36.80 3.82
N ILE A 244 32.17 -37.62 3.14
CA ILE A 244 32.45 -39.06 2.94
C ILE A 244 33.72 -39.23 2.09
N GLN A 245 33.83 -38.48 0.99
CA GLN A 245 35.00 -38.54 0.12
C GLN A 245 36.29 -38.11 0.84
N MET A 246 36.22 -37.07 1.68
CA MET A 246 37.38 -36.59 2.45
C MET A 246 37.82 -37.58 3.54
N ASP A 247 36.90 -38.29 4.20
CA ASP A 247 37.25 -39.36 5.13
C ASP A 247 37.98 -40.51 4.42
N TRP A 248 37.46 -40.94 3.28
CA TRP A 248 38.10 -41.96 2.46
C TRP A 248 39.51 -41.55 2.03
N LEU A 249 39.69 -40.33 1.51
CA LEU A 249 41.00 -39.81 1.12
C LEU A 249 41.99 -39.73 2.29
N ARG A 250 41.52 -39.38 3.50
CA ARG A 250 42.36 -39.34 4.70
C ARG A 250 42.81 -40.74 5.13
N LYS A 251 41.93 -41.74 5.06
CA LYS A 251 42.26 -43.14 5.39
C LYS A 251 43.22 -43.77 4.39
N GLN A 252 43.14 -43.37 3.12
CA GLN A 252 44.12 -43.75 2.10
C GLN A 252 45.47 -42.98 2.24
N GLY A 253 45.59 -42.05 3.20
CA GLY A 253 46.79 -41.25 3.42
C GLY A 253 47.06 -40.21 2.32
N ILE A 254 46.08 -39.94 1.46
CA ILE A 254 46.21 -39.03 0.30
C ILE A 254 46.12 -37.58 0.77
N VAL A 255 45.33 -37.32 1.81
CA VAL A 255 45.16 -35.99 2.41
C VAL A 255 45.42 -36.09 3.91
N LYS A 256 46.19 -35.15 4.46
CA LYS A 256 46.47 -35.04 5.90
C LYS A 256 45.38 -34.26 6.61
#